data_AF-A0A0D2H8H2-F1
#
_entry.id   AF-A0A0D2H8H2-F1
#
_cell.length_a   1.000
_cell.length_b   1.000
_cell.length_c   1.000
_cell.angle_alpha   90.00
_cell.angle_beta   90.00
_cell.angle_gamma   90.00
#
_symmetry.space_group_name_H-M   'P 1'
#
loop_
_entity.id
_entity.type
_entity.pdbx_description
1 polymer ?
#
loop_
_entity_poly.entity_id
_entity_poly.type
_entity_poly.pdbx_seq_one_letter_code
_entity_poly.pdbx_strand_id
1 'polypeptide(L)'
;MGLPCPGYKVPVARVFEYRPPSVLHFDCELDKTRYEYFVQVGSKILATFQLNSMPFWTRLAPQLGLRHAAVRHGLTALGALQAPFHNITLAAEMQAQPRPEISALAMSHTHKAIRLVRTADPATLPTEVSLTCCLLFLAMQFWIEKTSSATMHIMAAYRILQERFGSDASSWVDSRNMPRDFATTFIPSLNELINHACTFSDDFPPPGSGIPENYHLDYDVGQISNISDARSALDGVDRLLKCVLRATSTPGTSQSLEKKIVLAFDCLDRKLQALHHMNVLSEDGFDYVHLCLHLRVANVMFWTTGQPDEAGFDAFHVDFEFIVSCCREIIHLDAAGPRRKQSVLSPSLGVLSPLFFVATRCRESRLRHEALSLLHEAGVSERGWTSCMAFAIARFVVHEEERGLHDLLVGENAADRPHRRLRLHDIQVDTPSRTAHITYFVFEQSHQRRAPHPLETPARKPRLNSIQCKASIPYPSHPSVEIDGVTCQMPRKVFQACGYSSITLFRQRLGCHCPREE
;
A
#
# COMPACT_ATOMS: atom_id res chain seq x y z
N MET A 1 6.30 50.85 31.77
CA MET A 1 4.86 50.78 32.08
C MET A 1 4.12 50.51 30.79
N GLY A 2 3.71 49.26 30.54
CA GLY A 2 3.00 48.89 29.32
C GLY A 2 1.58 49.45 29.36
N LEU A 3 1.39 50.62 28.75
CA LEU A 3 0.08 51.25 28.58
C LEU A 3 -0.73 50.41 27.58
N PRO A 4 -1.80 49.71 28.01
CA PRO A 4 -2.69 49.03 27.08
C PRO A 4 -3.45 50.09 26.26
N CYS A 5 -3.44 49.94 24.92
CA CYS A 5 -4.12 50.85 24.02
C CYS A 5 -5.62 50.98 24.36
N PRO A 6 -6.13 52.20 24.60
CA PRO A 6 -7.54 52.41 24.88
C PRO A 6 -8.34 52.19 23.59
N GLY A 7 -8.99 51.03 23.47
CA GLY A 7 -9.89 50.75 22.36
C GLY A 7 -10.13 49.28 22.07
N TYR A 8 -9.16 48.41 22.33
CA TYR A 8 -9.35 46.97 22.12
C TYR A 8 -9.89 46.31 23.40
N LYS A 9 -11.22 46.38 23.58
CA LYS A 9 -11.90 45.38 24.41
C LYS A 9 -11.86 44.07 23.65
N VAL A 10 -11.01 43.13 24.07
CA VAL A 10 -11.14 41.73 23.63
C VAL A 10 -12.58 41.31 23.97
N PRO A 11 -13.40 40.86 23.00
CA PRO A 11 -14.77 40.47 23.28
C PRO A 11 -14.74 39.30 24.27
N VAL A 12 -15.15 39.57 25.51
CA VAL A 12 -15.43 38.52 26.49
C VAL A 12 -16.78 37.94 26.09
N ALA A 13 -16.77 36.83 25.36
CA ALA A 13 -17.98 36.10 25.03
C ALA A 13 -18.72 35.80 26.35
N ARG A 14 -19.92 36.36 26.52
CA ARG A 14 -20.72 36.09 27.72
C ARG A 14 -21.15 34.63 27.64
N VAL A 15 -21.14 33.91 28.77
CA VAL A 15 -21.55 32.49 28.83
C VAL A 15 -22.91 32.23 28.16
N PHE A 16 -23.81 33.22 28.15
CA PHE A 16 -25.12 33.15 27.50
C PHE A 16 -25.11 33.44 25.98
N GLU A 17 -24.03 34.02 25.45
CA GLU A 17 -23.78 34.20 24.01
C GLU A 17 -23.07 33.00 23.40
N TYR A 18 -22.56 32.08 24.24
CA TYR A 18 -22.12 30.77 23.79
C TYR A 18 -23.33 30.01 23.28
N ARG A 19 -23.63 30.15 21.98
CA ARG A 19 -24.39 29.13 21.27
C ARG A 19 -23.48 27.90 21.28
N PRO A 20 -23.79 26.82 22.04
CA PRO A 20 -23.10 25.56 21.77
C PRO A 20 -23.25 25.30 20.27
N PRO A 21 -22.19 24.83 19.58
CA PRO A 21 -22.32 24.44 18.18
C PRO A 21 -23.59 23.60 18.07
N SER A 22 -24.51 24.04 17.19
CA SER A 22 -25.85 23.45 17.05
C SER A 22 -25.75 21.97 17.31
N VAL A 23 -26.44 21.48 18.35
CA VAL A 23 -26.41 20.06 18.74
C VAL A 23 -26.48 19.25 17.46
N LEU A 24 -25.45 18.45 17.19
CA LEU A 24 -25.37 17.72 15.93
C LEU A 24 -26.65 16.89 15.80
N HIS A 25 -27.48 17.26 14.83
CA HIS A 25 -28.68 16.50 14.53
C HIS A 25 -28.26 15.27 13.72
N PHE A 26 -28.37 14.11 14.36
CA PHE A 26 -28.27 12.80 13.74
C PHE A 26 -29.67 12.23 13.51
N ASP A 27 -29.85 11.44 12.45
CA ASP A 27 -31.16 10.88 12.10
C ASP A 27 -31.59 9.81 13.13
N CYS A 28 -30.63 9.13 13.75
CA CYS A 28 -30.86 8.20 14.86
C CYS A 28 -29.61 8.04 15.76
N GLU A 29 -29.75 7.38 16.92
CA GLU A 29 -28.63 7.10 17.83
C GLU A 29 -27.55 6.22 17.18
N LEU A 30 -27.92 5.30 16.28
CA LEU A 30 -26.93 4.48 15.58
C LEU A 30 -25.99 5.35 14.74
N ASP A 31 -26.51 6.30 13.97
CA ASP A 31 -25.71 7.23 13.16
C ASP A 31 -24.72 8.02 14.03
N LYS A 32 -25.18 8.48 15.20
CA LYS A 32 -24.35 9.19 16.17
C LYS A 32 -23.21 8.31 16.66
N THR A 33 -23.49 7.08 17.10
CA THR A 33 -22.44 6.15 17.57
C THR A 33 -21.42 5.81 16.50
N ARG A 34 -21.84 5.67 15.22
CA ARG A 34 -20.92 5.42 14.10
C ARG A 34 -20.05 6.63 13.79
N TYR A 35 -20.64 7.82 13.80
CA TYR A 35 -19.89 9.07 13.65
C TYR A 35 -18.85 9.24 14.76
N GLU A 36 -19.25 9.06 16.02
CA GLU A 36 -18.37 9.17 17.19
C GLU A 36 -17.24 8.14 17.15
N TYR A 37 -17.54 6.90 16.78
CA TYR A 37 -16.54 5.86 16.57
C TYR A 37 -15.47 6.29 15.57
N PHE A 38 -15.88 6.82 14.41
CA PHE A 38 -14.92 7.29 13.41
C PHE A 38 -14.05 8.40 13.96
N VAL A 39 -14.66 9.43 14.55
CA VAL A 39 -13.91 10.60 15.06
C VAL A 39 -12.90 10.17 16.13
N GLN A 40 -13.28 9.29 17.06
CA GLN A 40 -12.45 8.92 18.22
C GLN A 40 -11.38 7.87 17.91
N VAL A 41 -11.71 6.91 17.03
CA VAL A 41 -10.91 5.72 16.75
C VAL A 41 -10.58 5.61 15.26
N GLY A 42 -11.60 5.57 14.42
CA GLY A 42 -11.45 5.29 12.99
C GLY A 42 -10.55 6.24 12.21
N SER A 43 -10.56 7.52 12.59
CA SER A 43 -9.74 8.59 12.00
C SER A 43 -8.25 8.34 12.17
N LYS A 44 -7.83 7.85 13.34
CA LYS A 44 -6.43 7.52 13.64
C LYS A 44 -5.97 6.29 12.87
N ILE A 45 -6.82 5.27 12.77
CA ILE A 45 -6.55 4.05 11.99
C ILE A 45 -6.38 4.43 10.53
N LEU A 46 -7.34 5.15 9.94
CA LEU A 46 -7.29 5.54 8.53
C LEU A 46 -6.06 6.38 8.20
N ALA A 47 -5.70 7.31 9.09
CA ALA A 47 -4.55 8.17 8.90
C ALA A 47 -3.19 7.44 8.97
N THR A 48 -3.11 6.20 9.48
CA THR A 48 -1.87 5.41 9.40
C THR A 48 -1.54 4.94 7.98
N PHE A 49 -2.51 4.96 7.05
CA PHE A 49 -2.23 4.70 5.64
C PHE A 49 -1.37 5.80 5.00
N GLN A 50 -1.49 7.04 5.51
CA GLN A 50 -0.73 8.21 5.07
C GLN A 50 -0.51 9.15 6.26
N LEU A 51 0.65 9.08 6.92
CA LEU A 51 0.78 9.75 8.22
C LEU A 51 0.65 11.28 8.12
N ASN A 52 1.00 11.90 6.99
CA ASN A 52 0.80 13.34 6.75
C ASN A 52 -0.69 13.74 6.75
N SER A 53 -1.60 12.80 6.52
CA SER A 53 -3.05 13.03 6.57
C SER A 53 -3.63 13.00 7.98
N MET A 54 -2.83 12.73 9.01
CA MET A 54 -3.27 12.75 10.41
C MET A 54 -4.03 14.03 10.80
N PRO A 55 -3.53 15.26 10.52
CA PRO A 55 -4.27 16.49 10.84
C PRO A 55 -5.57 16.63 10.05
N PHE A 56 -5.66 16.04 8.85
CA PHE A 56 -6.89 16.02 8.06
C PHE A 56 -7.95 15.17 8.77
N TRP A 57 -7.64 13.90 9.01
CA TRP A 57 -8.62 12.93 9.53
C TRP A 57 -9.01 13.17 10.98
N THR A 58 -8.07 13.61 11.82
CA THR A 58 -8.32 13.76 13.27
C THR A 58 -8.85 15.13 13.66
N ARG A 59 -8.71 16.14 12.80
CA ARG A 59 -9.11 17.53 13.11
C ARG A 59 -9.97 18.17 12.01
N LEU A 60 -9.45 18.33 10.79
CA LEU A 60 -10.15 19.11 9.75
C LEU A 60 -11.46 18.48 9.29
N ALA A 61 -11.43 17.20 8.91
CA ALA A 61 -12.63 16.52 8.44
C ALA A 61 -13.72 16.49 9.53
N PRO A 62 -13.43 16.15 10.80
CA PRO A 62 -14.39 16.27 11.89
C PRO A 62 -14.96 17.69 12.07
N GLN A 63 -14.11 18.73 12.06
CA GLN A 63 -14.56 20.12 12.19
C GLN A 63 -15.50 20.55 11.05
N LEU A 64 -15.21 20.13 9.81
CA LEU A 64 -16.09 20.36 8.67
C LEU A 64 -17.39 19.54 8.77
N GLY A 65 -17.32 18.32 9.31
CA GLY A 65 -18.49 17.48 9.60
C GLY A 65 -19.46 18.11 10.60
N LEU A 66 -18.98 18.98 11.49
CA LEU A 66 -19.86 19.73 12.40
C LEU A 66 -20.71 20.79 11.68
N ARG A 67 -20.24 21.29 10.52
CA ARG A 67 -20.86 22.42 9.80
C ARG A 67 -21.54 22.01 8.49
N HIS A 68 -21.08 20.92 7.86
CA HIS A 68 -21.52 20.49 6.54
C HIS A 68 -22.04 19.06 6.58
N ALA A 69 -23.34 18.90 6.28
CA ALA A 69 -24.02 17.60 6.33
C ALA A 69 -23.41 16.54 5.39
N ALA A 70 -22.89 16.96 4.22
CA ALA A 70 -22.22 16.05 3.29
C ALA A 70 -21.00 15.38 3.94
N VAL A 71 -20.15 16.18 4.60
CA VAL A 71 -18.97 15.69 5.32
C VAL A 71 -19.39 14.83 6.50
N ARG A 72 -20.41 15.26 7.26
CA ARG A 72 -20.95 14.48 8.39
C ARG A 72 -21.38 13.09 7.97
N HIS A 73 -22.18 12.97 6.91
CA HIS A 73 -22.61 11.68 6.39
C HIS A 73 -21.42 10.86 5.89
N GLY A 74 -20.42 11.47 5.24
CA GLY A 74 -19.22 10.73 4.84
C GLY A 74 -18.42 10.17 6.02
N LEU A 75 -18.27 10.93 7.10
CA LEU A 75 -17.63 10.46 8.34
C LEU A 75 -18.45 9.35 9.01
N THR A 76 -19.78 9.48 9.07
CA THR A 76 -20.67 8.43 9.58
C THR A 76 -20.57 7.16 8.76
N ALA A 77 -20.47 7.26 7.42
CA ALA A 77 -20.30 6.11 6.55
C ALA A 77 -18.99 5.35 6.83
N LEU A 78 -17.86 6.07 6.97
CA LEU A 78 -16.58 5.46 7.34
C LEU A 78 -16.64 4.78 8.72
N GLY A 79 -17.31 5.41 9.69
CA GLY A 79 -17.53 4.80 10.99
C GLY A 79 -18.40 3.55 10.94
N ALA A 80 -19.43 3.54 10.09
CA ALA A 80 -20.27 2.37 9.85
C ALA A 80 -19.52 1.23 9.14
N LEU A 81 -18.54 1.55 8.29
CA LEU A 81 -17.66 0.57 7.64
C LEU A 81 -16.67 -0.04 8.63
N GLN A 82 -16.07 0.76 9.52
CA GLN A 82 -14.97 0.32 10.38
C GLN A 82 -15.44 -0.30 11.71
N ALA A 83 -16.50 0.23 12.34
CA ALA A 83 -16.93 -0.20 13.67
C ALA A 83 -17.18 -1.71 13.83
N PRO A 84 -17.77 -2.42 12.84
CA PRO A 84 -17.95 -3.88 12.93
C PRO A 84 -16.64 -4.65 13.11
N PHE A 85 -15.53 -4.13 12.59
CA PHE A 85 -14.21 -4.77 12.65
C PHE A 85 -13.44 -4.46 13.93
N HIS A 86 -13.89 -3.50 14.73
CA HIS A 86 -13.10 -3.01 15.87
C HIS A 86 -12.80 -4.09 16.91
N ASN A 87 -13.81 -4.90 17.24
CA ASN A 87 -13.73 -5.92 18.29
C ASN A 87 -13.46 -7.33 17.75
N ILE A 88 -13.30 -7.50 16.43
CA ILE A 88 -12.89 -8.78 15.86
C ILE A 88 -11.41 -8.96 16.18
N THR A 89 -11.12 -9.93 17.04
CA THR A 89 -9.75 -10.39 17.29
C THR A 89 -9.40 -11.47 16.29
N LEU A 90 -8.15 -11.54 15.85
CA LEU A 90 -7.65 -12.57 14.92
C LEU A 90 -7.99 -14.01 15.38
N ALA A 91 -8.12 -14.24 16.69
CA ALA A 91 -8.50 -15.54 17.27
C ALA A 91 -10.01 -15.85 17.18
N ALA A 92 -10.88 -14.83 17.22
CA ALA A 92 -12.32 -15.01 17.09
C ALA A 92 -12.76 -15.36 15.66
N GLU A 93 -11.95 -15.00 14.64
CA GLU A 93 -12.25 -15.28 13.22
C GLU A 93 -12.17 -16.76 12.82
N MET A 94 -11.51 -17.63 13.61
CA MET A 94 -11.50 -19.07 13.32
C MET A 94 -12.92 -19.67 13.29
N GLN A 95 -13.89 -19.01 13.93
CA GLN A 95 -15.32 -19.30 13.78
C GLN A 95 -15.87 -18.45 12.64
N ALA A 96 -15.77 -18.97 11.43
CA ALA A 96 -16.17 -18.37 10.16
C ALA A 96 -17.43 -17.50 10.25
N GLN A 97 -17.25 -16.19 10.20
CA GLN A 97 -18.25 -15.31 9.58
C GLN A 97 -17.67 -14.82 8.25
N PRO A 98 -18.45 -14.83 7.16
CA PRO A 98 -18.11 -14.01 6.00
C PRO A 98 -17.95 -12.58 6.49
N ARG A 99 -17.06 -11.81 5.85
CA ARG A 99 -16.90 -10.37 6.05
C ARG A 99 -18.29 -9.75 6.31
N PRO A 100 -18.51 -8.98 7.39
CA PRO A 100 -19.81 -8.37 7.60
C PRO A 100 -20.19 -7.66 6.31
N GLU A 101 -21.33 -8.05 5.72
CA GLU A 101 -21.82 -7.49 4.46
C GLU A 101 -21.72 -5.97 4.55
N ILE A 102 -21.26 -5.33 3.46
CA ILE A 102 -21.06 -3.88 3.39
C ILE A 102 -22.29 -3.21 4.00
N SER A 103 -22.07 -2.52 5.12
CA SER A 103 -23.16 -2.05 5.97
C SER A 103 -24.15 -1.23 5.13
N ALA A 104 -25.40 -1.67 5.04
CA ALA A 104 -26.46 -0.91 4.36
C ALA A 104 -26.53 0.54 4.87
N LEU A 105 -26.17 0.75 6.14
CA LEU A 105 -26.01 2.07 6.75
C LEU A 105 -24.87 2.88 6.13
N ALA A 106 -23.71 2.28 5.91
CA ALA A 106 -22.59 2.93 5.25
C ALA A 106 -22.99 3.38 3.84
N MET A 107 -23.58 2.48 3.05
CA MET A 107 -24.04 2.79 1.69
C MET A 107 -25.10 3.91 1.68
N SER A 108 -26.06 3.88 2.61
CA SER A 108 -27.06 4.93 2.78
C SER A 108 -26.41 6.30 3.01
N HIS A 109 -25.44 6.38 3.92
CA HIS A 109 -24.74 7.63 4.21
C HIS A 109 -23.80 8.08 3.08
N THR A 110 -23.13 7.15 2.39
CA THR A 110 -22.35 7.45 1.19
C THR A 110 -23.24 8.09 0.12
N HIS A 111 -24.42 7.52 -0.16
CA HIS A 111 -25.37 8.10 -1.10
C HIS A 111 -25.90 9.48 -0.66
N LYS A 112 -26.21 9.66 0.63
CA LYS A 112 -26.61 10.97 1.17
C LYS A 112 -25.51 12.02 0.96
N ALA A 113 -24.25 11.68 1.26
CA ALA A 113 -23.10 12.57 1.08
C ALA A 113 -22.91 12.93 -0.40
N ILE A 114 -22.92 11.95 -1.31
CA ILE A 114 -22.80 12.18 -2.76
C ILE A 114 -23.94 13.08 -3.26
N ARG A 115 -25.19 12.79 -2.88
CA ARG A 115 -26.34 13.59 -3.29
C ARG A 115 -26.19 15.05 -2.85
N LEU A 116 -25.82 15.29 -1.59
CA LEU A 116 -25.66 16.65 -1.06
C LEU A 116 -24.58 17.43 -1.80
N VAL A 117 -23.46 16.80 -2.18
CA VAL A 117 -22.42 17.45 -2.99
C VAL A 117 -22.92 17.73 -4.40
N ARG A 118 -23.60 16.77 -5.04
CA ARG A 118 -24.10 16.91 -6.42
C ARG A 118 -25.22 17.95 -6.56
N THR A 119 -26.02 18.17 -5.53
CA THR A 119 -27.12 19.15 -5.55
C THR A 119 -26.74 20.49 -4.91
N ALA A 120 -25.54 20.62 -4.36
CA ALA A 120 -25.05 21.90 -3.84
C ALA A 120 -24.81 22.87 -4.99
N ASP A 121 -25.07 24.15 -4.75
CA ASP A 121 -24.69 25.21 -5.68
C ASP A 121 -23.15 25.34 -5.70
N PRO A 122 -22.49 25.12 -6.85
CA PRO A 122 -21.04 25.22 -6.97
C PRO A 122 -20.48 26.58 -6.57
N ALA A 123 -21.27 27.67 -6.70
CA ALA A 123 -20.83 29.02 -6.36
C ALA A 123 -20.73 29.26 -4.84
N THR A 124 -21.46 28.48 -4.03
CA THR A 124 -21.53 28.66 -2.57
C THR A 124 -20.86 27.54 -1.78
N LEU A 125 -20.59 26.39 -2.40
CA LEU A 125 -19.94 25.27 -1.75
C LEU A 125 -18.44 25.59 -1.47
N PRO A 126 -18.00 25.62 -0.21
CA PRO A 126 -16.59 25.91 0.09
C PRO A 126 -15.66 24.83 -0.49
N THR A 127 -14.53 25.25 -1.04
CA THR A 127 -13.56 24.33 -1.66
C THR A 127 -13.07 23.26 -0.68
N GLU A 128 -12.89 23.62 0.59
CA GLU A 128 -12.49 22.71 1.67
C GLU A 128 -13.47 21.54 1.81
N VAL A 129 -14.77 21.81 1.62
CA VAL A 129 -15.84 20.80 1.68
C VAL A 129 -15.76 19.88 0.46
N SER A 130 -15.59 20.43 -0.74
CA SER A 130 -15.45 19.65 -1.97
C SER A 130 -14.23 18.71 -1.92
N LEU A 131 -13.07 19.23 -1.48
CA LEU A 131 -11.86 18.43 -1.28
C LEU A 131 -12.05 17.35 -0.22
N THR A 132 -12.64 17.72 0.92
CA THR A 132 -12.92 16.77 1.99
C THR A 132 -13.84 15.65 1.51
N CYS A 133 -14.86 15.95 0.71
CA CYS A 133 -15.73 14.94 0.13
C CYS A 133 -14.98 14.03 -0.85
N CYS A 134 -14.08 14.56 -1.69
CA CYS A 134 -13.22 13.73 -2.56
C CYS A 134 -12.39 12.73 -1.73
N LEU A 135 -11.74 13.20 -0.65
CA LEU A 135 -10.94 12.36 0.23
C LEU A 135 -11.79 11.35 1.00
N LEU A 136 -13.00 11.71 1.42
CA LEU A 136 -13.94 10.80 2.08
C LEU A 136 -14.40 9.69 1.14
N PHE A 137 -14.77 10.00 -0.10
CA PHE A 137 -15.20 9.00 -1.08
C PHE A 137 -14.05 8.08 -1.47
N LEU A 138 -12.84 8.62 -1.65
CA LEU A 138 -11.62 7.82 -1.80
C LEU A 138 -11.41 6.86 -0.63
N ALA A 139 -11.53 7.33 0.60
CA ALA A 139 -11.35 6.48 1.77
C ALA A 139 -12.43 5.39 1.87
N MET A 140 -13.67 5.68 1.47
CA MET A 140 -14.73 4.66 1.40
C MET A 140 -14.37 3.57 0.40
N GLN A 141 -13.77 3.91 -0.74
CA GLN A 141 -13.30 2.91 -1.70
C GLN A 141 -12.30 1.96 -1.07
N PHE A 142 -11.38 2.38 -0.20
CA PHE A 142 -10.48 1.45 0.49
C PHE A 142 -11.17 0.37 1.32
N TRP A 143 -12.40 0.64 1.79
CA TRP A 143 -13.20 -0.32 2.56
C TRP A 143 -14.21 -1.07 1.67
N ILE A 144 -14.82 -0.40 0.70
CA ILE A 144 -15.90 -0.92 -0.14
C ILE A 144 -15.33 -1.63 -1.37
N GLU A 145 -14.50 -0.93 -2.13
CA GLU A 145 -13.88 -1.40 -3.36
C GLU A 145 -12.56 -2.12 -3.03
N LYS A 146 -12.31 -3.23 -3.71
CA LYS A 146 -11.10 -4.03 -3.49
C LYS A 146 -9.99 -3.68 -4.48
N THR A 147 -10.23 -2.69 -5.33
CA THR A 147 -9.28 -2.11 -6.28
C THR A 147 -8.42 -1.04 -5.60
N SER A 148 -7.16 -0.92 -6.02
CA SER A 148 -6.14 -0.15 -5.30
C SER A 148 -6.17 1.35 -5.52
N SER A 149 -7.05 1.90 -6.37
CA SER A 149 -6.92 3.32 -6.73
C SER A 149 -8.21 4.03 -7.05
N ALA A 150 -8.56 4.95 -6.15
CA ALA A 150 -9.55 6.00 -6.34
C ALA A 150 -9.01 7.14 -7.23
N THR A 151 -8.37 6.82 -8.36
CA THR A 151 -7.71 7.80 -9.24
C THR A 151 -8.63 8.96 -9.60
N MET A 152 -9.92 8.67 -9.81
CA MET A 152 -10.95 9.66 -10.11
C MET A 152 -11.06 10.74 -9.01
N HIS A 153 -11.09 10.34 -7.73
CA HIS A 153 -11.19 11.27 -6.61
C HIS A 153 -9.88 12.04 -6.36
N ILE A 154 -8.73 11.40 -6.61
CA ILE A 154 -7.42 12.07 -6.60
C ILE A 154 -7.38 13.17 -7.67
N MET A 155 -7.81 12.84 -8.90
CA MET A 155 -7.83 13.79 -10.00
C MET A 155 -8.84 14.92 -9.79
N ALA A 156 -10.02 14.62 -9.23
CA ALA A 156 -10.99 15.64 -8.88
C ALA A 156 -10.41 16.62 -7.84
N ALA A 157 -9.77 16.11 -6.78
CA ALA A 157 -9.13 16.93 -5.77
C ALA A 157 -7.98 17.78 -6.35
N TYR A 158 -7.17 17.19 -7.23
CA TYR A 158 -6.08 17.90 -7.91
C TYR A 158 -6.59 19.04 -8.79
N ARG A 159 -7.65 18.81 -9.58
CA ARG A 159 -8.27 19.85 -10.42
C ARG A 159 -8.85 20.99 -9.58
N ILE A 160 -9.51 20.67 -8.47
CA ILE A 160 -10.06 21.67 -7.54
C ILE A 160 -8.94 22.59 -7.00
N LEU A 161 -7.77 22.04 -6.67
CA LEU A 161 -6.63 22.85 -6.23
C LEU A 161 -6.01 23.65 -7.38
N GLN A 162 -5.93 23.09 -8.59
CA GLN A 162 -5.45 23.82 -9.76
C GLN A 162 -6.35 25.01 -10.10
N GLU A 163 -7.66 24.86 -10.01
CA GLU A 163 -8.62 25.94 -10.25
C GLU A 163 -8.48 27.05 -9.20
N ARG A 164 -8.25 26.69 -7.93
CA ARG A 164 -8.13 27.66 -6.84
C ARG A 164 -6.78 28.37 -6.77
N PHE A 165 -5.68 27.67 -7.07
CA PHE A 165 -4.31 28.15 -6.84
C PHE A 165 -3.45 28.27 -8.09
N GLY A 166 -3.95 27.86 -9.26
CA GLY A 166 -3.24 27.90 -10.53
C GLY A 166 -2.79 26.51 -11.00
N SER A 167 -2.51 26.40 -12.30
CA SER A 167 -2.20 25.11 -12.94
C SER A 167 -0.88 24.48 -12.49
N ASP A 168 0.09 25.29 -12.06
CA ASP A 168 1.39 24.82 -11.61
C ASP A 168 1.37 24.50 -10.11
N ALA A 169 1.38 23.20 -9.79
CA ALA A 169 1.40 22.71 -8.41
C ALA A 169 2.63 23.17 -7.62
N SER A 170 3.76 23.45 -8.28
CA SER A 170 4.97 23.92 -7.61
C SER A 170 4.81 25.33 -7.05
N SER A 171 3.96 26.16 -7.68
CA SER A 171 3.69 27.55 -7.25
C SER A 171 2.65 27.67 -6.13
N TRP A 172 1.96 26.58 -5.75
CA TRP A 172 0.87 26.65 -4.76
C TRP A 172 1.37 27.15 -3.41
N VAL A 173 2.55 26.71 -2.97
CA VAL A 173 3.14 27.09 -1.68
C VAL A 173 3.54 28.58 -1.66
N ASP A 174 3.92 29.13 -2.81
CA ASP A 174 4.36 30.53 -2.95
C ASP A 174 3.20 31.54 -3.04
N SER A 175 1.96 31.05 -3.10
CA SER A 175 0.78 31.91 -3.09
C SER A 175 0.70 32.67 -1.76
N ARG A 176 0.96 33.99 -1.80
CA ARG A 176 1.00 34.88 -0.62
C ARG A 176 -0.24 34.82 0.29
N ASN A 177 -1.36 34.28 -0.22
CA ASN A 177 -2.64 34.17 0.48
C ASN A 177 -3.09 32.72 0.72
N MET A 178 -2.20 31.72 0.59
CA MET A 178 -2.55 30.32 0.82
C MET A 178 -3.05 30.11 2.26
N PRO A 179 -4.30 29.67 2.47
CA PRO A 179 -4.78 29.40 3.82
C PRO A 179 -3.99 28.25 4.46
N ARG A 180 -3.68 28.38 5.75
CA ARG A 180 -2.77 27.47 6.48
C ARG A 180 -3.12 25.99 6.30
N ASP A 181 -4.39 25.63 6.46
CA ASP A 181 -4.81 24.22 6.37
C ASP A 181 -4.60 23.61 4.98
N PHE A 182 -4.56 24.41 3.90
CA PHE A 182 -4.20 23.92 2.58
C PHE A 182 -2.72 23.57 2.50
N ALA A 183 -1.87 24.53 2.86
CA ALA A 183 -0.41 24.37 2.82
C ALA A 183 0.07 23.23 3.72
N THR A 184 -0.50 23.09 4.93
CA THR A 184 0.00 22.13 5.92
C THR A 184 -0.72 20.80 5.92
N THR A 185 -1.89 20.69 5.27
CA THR A 185 -2.74 19.50 5.42
C THR A 185 -3.29 18.98 4.09
N PHE A 186 -4.08 19.76 3.33
CA PHE A 186 -4.70 19.27 2.09
C PHE A 186 -3.66 18.97 1.00
N ILE A 187 -2.72 19.88 0.75
CA ILE A 187 -1.72 19.72 -0.32
C ILE A 187 -0.78 18.54 -0.01
N PRO A 188 -0.16 18.42 1.18
CA PRO A 188 0.64 17.25 1.53
C PRO A 188 -0.14 15.93 1.44
N SER A 189 -1.38 15.89 1.94
CA SER A 189 -2.22 14.67 1.85
C SER A 189 -2.49 14.27 0.39
N LEU A 190 -2.79 15.25 -0.47
CA LEU A 190 -3.00 14.97 -1.89
C LEU A 190 -1.73 14.54 -2.59
N ASN A 191 -0.59 15.20 -2.31
CA ASN A 191 0.70 14.82 -2.89
C ASN A 191 1.04 13.36 -2.57
N GLU A 192 0.80 12.94 -1.33
CA GLU A 192 1.01 11.55 -0.93
C GLU A 192 0.07 10.57 -1.65
N LEU A 193 -1.19 10.97 -1.91
CA LEU A 193 -2.14 10.17 -2.71
C LEU A 193 -1.72 10.07 -4.18
N ILE A 194 -1.26 11.16 -4.78
CA ILE A 194 -0.75 11.18 -6.15
C ILE A 194 0.48 10.26 -6.25
N ASN A 195 1.40 10.34 -5.30
CA ASN A 195 2.56 9.45 -5.24
C ASN A 195 2.16 7.97 -5.11
N HIS A 196 1.17 7.67 -4.25
CA HIS A 196 0.62 6.32 -4.14
C HIS A 196 0.03 5.83 -5.48
N ALA A 197 -0.79 6.64 -6.14
CA ALA A 197 -1.41 6.30 -7.42
C ALA A 197 -0.36 6.12 -8.54
N CYS A 198 0.64 7.00 -8.63
CA CYS A 198 1.78 6.84 -9.55
C CYS A 198 2.51 5.51 -9.35
N THR A 199 2.60 5.03 -8.11
CA THR A 199 3.30 3.79 -7.75
C THR A 199 2.49 2.55 -8.14
N PHE A 200 1.18 2.52 -7.83
CA PHE A 200 0.40 1.27 -7.85
C PHE A 200 -0.75 1.23 -8.86
N SER A 201 -1.01 2.31 -9.61
CA SER A 201 -2.09 2.37 -10.61
C SER A 201 -1.54 2.38 -12.03
N ASP A 202 -2.02 1.49 -12.89
CA ASP A 202 -1.49 1.33 -14.24
C ASP A 202 -1.72 2.56 -15.12
N ASP A 203 -2.93 3.13 -15.06
CA ASP A 203 -3.35 4.28 -15.88
C ASP A 203 -3.14 5.63 -15.19
N PHE A 204 -2.16 5.72 -14.27
CA PHE A 204 -1.84 6.95 -13.55
C PHE A 204 -0.34 7.33 -13.68
N PRO A 205 -0.03 8.62 -13.94
CA PRO A 205 -0.96 9.74 -14.16
C PRO A 205 -1.66 9.65 -15.53
N PRO A 206 -2.94 10.06 -15.65
CA PRO A 206 -3.62 10.02 -16.94
C PRO A 206 -3.01 11.04 -17.91
N PRO A 207 -2.97 10.75 -19.24
CA PRO A 207 -2.46 11.68 -20.23
C PRO A 207 -3.15 13.04 -20.16
N GLY A 208 -2.38 14.13 -20.28
CA GLY A 208 -2.92 15.50 -20.23
C GLY A 208 -3.35 15.99 -18.84
N SER A 209 -3.10 15.23 -17.78
CA SER A 209 -3.40 15.65 -16.39
C SER A 209 -2.56 16.81 -15.88
N GLY A 210 -1.42 17.10 -16.51
CA GLY A 210 -0.42 18.05 -16.00
C GLY A 210 0.46 17.48 -14.88
N ILE A 211 0.24 16.23 -14.45
CA ILE A 211 1.09 15.55 -13.47
C ILE A 211 2.23 14.84 -14.22
N PRO A 212 3.49 15.23 -14.01
CA PRO A 212 4.63 14.56 -14.65
C PRO A 212 4.85 13.15 -14.07
N GLU A 213 5.43 12.23 -14.85
CA GLU A 213 5.70 10.84 -14.40
C GLU A 213 6.63 10.80 -13.17
N ASN A 214 7.58 11.73 -13.09
CA ASN A 214 8.51 11.89 -11.97
C ASN A 214 7.97 12.80 -10.85
N TYR A 215 6.66 13.07 -10.81
CA TYR A 215 6.05 13.90 -9.77
C TYR A 215 6.46 13.43 -8.38
N HIS A 216 7.18 14.29 -7.64
CA HIS A 216 7.70 14.02 -6.31
C HIS A 216 8.32 12.61 -6.19
N LEU A 217 9.22 12.26 -7.12
CA LEU A 217 9.82 10.91 -7.15
C LEU A 217 10.52 10.53 -5.84
N ASP A 218 11.10 11.51 -5.14
CA ASP A 218 11.72 11.38 -3.81
C ASP A 218 10.80 11.84 -2.67
N TYR A 219 9.48 11.77 -2.85
CA TYR A 219 8.50 12.36 -1.92
C TYR A 219 8.81 12.04 -0.46
N ASP A 220 9.25 13.08 0.26
CA ASP A 220 9.44 13.08 1.70
C ASP A 220 10.33 11.95 2.26
N VAL A 221 11.20 11.34 1.46
CA VAL A 221 12.23 10.42 2.02
C VAL A 221 13.14 11.14 3.01
N GLY A 222 13.28 12.47 2.88
CA GLY A 222 13.94 13.31 3.87
C GLY A 222 13.25 13.32 5.25
N GLN A 223 11.94 13.04 5.33
CA GLN A 223 11.22 12.98 6.61
C GLN A 223 11.58 11.75 7.46
N ILE A 224 12.28 10.76 6.90
CA ILE A 224 12.78 9.59 7.63
C ILE A 224 13.66 10.02 8.82
N SER A 225 14.33 11.17 8.75
CA SER A 225 15.08 11.73 9.89
C SER A 225 14.22 12.04 11.11
N ASN A 226 12.92 12.28 10.92
CA ASN A 226 11.97 12.70 11.94
C ASN A 226 11.22 11.54 12.60
N ILE A 227 11.51 10.29 12.20
CA ILE A 227 10.90 9.10 12.80
C ILE A 227 11.21 9.04 14.30
N SER A 228 10.17 8.83 15.10
CA SER A 228 10.22 8.85 16.57
C SER A 228 9.30 7.84 17.24
N ASP A 229 8.38 7.21 16.51
CA ASP A 229 7.43 6.23 17.04
C ASP A 229 7.19 5.09 16.03
N ALA A 230 6.50 4.03 16.45
CA ALA A 230 6.24 2.86 15.59
C ALA A 230 5.45 3.21 14.31
N ARG A 231 4.51 4.17 14.37
CA ARG A 231 3.71 4.59 13.21
C ARG A 231 4.55 5.33 12.18
N SER A 232 5.38 6.28 12.62
CA SER A 232 6.32 6.99 11.75
C SER A 232 7.39 6.06 11.18
N ALA A 233 7.77 5.00 11.89
CA ALA A 233 8.67 3.98 11.37
C ALA A 233 8.03 3.17 10.23
N LEU A 234 6.79 2.68 10.41
CA LEU A 234 6.03 1.98 9.37
C LEU A 234 5.83 2.84 8.11
N ASP A 235 5.39 4.08 8.33
CA ASP A 235 5.19 5.08 7.29
C ASP A 235 6.51 5.44 6.57
N GLY A 236 7.63 5.50 7.29
CA GLY A 236 8.96 5.68 6.72
C GLY A 236 9.40 4.53 5.79
N VAL A 237 9.18 3.27 6.20
CA VAL A 237 9.46 2.09 5.37
C VAL A 237 8.58 2.10 4.11
N ASP A 238 7.29 2.36 4.27
CA ASP A 238 6.34 2.41 3.16
C ASP A 238 6.68 3.52 2.15
N ARG A 239 7.07 4.72 2.61
CA ARG A 239 7.56 5.81 1.74
C ARG A 239 8.81 5.43 0.98
N LEU A 240 9.80 4.83 1.66
CA LEU A 240 11.03 4.39 1.01
C LEU A 240 10.76 3.31 -0.04
N LEU A 241 9.89 2.36 0.26
CA LEU A 241 9.48 1.31 -0.67
C LEU A 241 8.82 1.90 -1.93
N LYS A 242 7.86 2.83 -1.78
CA LYS A 242 7.24 3.53 -2.92
C LYS A 242 8.27 4.27 -3.76
N CYS A 243 9.21 4.98 -3.12
CA CYS A 243 10.30 5.68 -3.79
C CYS A 243 11.16 4.70 -4.61
N VAL A 244 11.55 3.57 -4.03
CA VAL A 244 12.32 2.51 -4.71
C VAL A 244 11.57 1.96 -5.92
N LEU A 245 10.31 1.57 -5.76
CA LEU A 245 9.51 0.99 -6.84
C LEU A 245 9.36 1.97 -8.02
N ARG A 246 9.19 3.26 -7.74
CA ARG A 246 9.12 4.29 -8.80
C ARG A 246 10.48 4.62 -9.41
N ALA A 247 11.52 4.72 -8.60
CA ALA A 247 12.87 5.04 -9.05
C ALA A 247 13.43 3.95 -9.99
N THR A 248 13.11 2.69 -9.73
CA THR A 248 13.53 1.53 -10.56
C THR A 248 12.66 1.33 -11.80
N SER A 249 11.43 1.84 -11.79
CA SER A 249 10.52 1.81 -12.96
C SER A 249 10.72 2.97 -13.94
N THR A 250 11.43 4.03 -13.52
CA THR A 250 11.68 5.21 -14.36
C THR A 250 13.03 5.08 -15.07
N PRO A 251 13.08 5.13 -16.42
CA PRO A 251 14.35 5.10 -17.14
C PRO A 251 15.24 6.30 -16.75
N GLY A 252 16.51 6.04 -16.45
CA GLY A 252 17.49 7.11 -16.21
C GLY A 252 17.41 7.76 -14.83
N THR A 253 17.18 6.97 -13.77
CA THR A 253 17.29 7.41 -12.38
C THR A 253 18.55 8.27 -12.19
N SER A 254 18.39 9.50 -11.68
CA SER A 254 19.51 10.40 -11.45
C SER A 254 20.42 9.86 -10.34
N GLN A 255 21.74 10.01 -10.49
CA GLN A 255 22.73 9.74 -9.44
C GLN A 255 22.41 10.47 -8.12
N SER A 256 21.76 11.64 -8.20
CA SER A 256 21.32 12.39 -7.01
C SER A 256 20.20 11.67 -6.25
N LEU A 257 19.27 11.03 -6.96
CA LEU A 257 18.17 10.27 -6.37
C LEU A 257 18.67 8.97 -5.76
N GLU A 258 19.55 8.26 -6.47
CA GLU A 258 20.20 7.06 -5.96
C GLU A 258 20.89 7.33 -4.61
N LYS A 259 21.67 8.40 -4.52
CA LYS A 259 22.30 8.84 -3.25
C LYS A 259 21.28 9.12 -2.15
N LYS A 260 20.16 9.78 -2.47
CA LYS A 260 19.10 10.05 -1.47
C LYS A 260 18.47 8.76 -0.95
N ILE A 261 18.23 7.79 -1.83
CA ILE A 261 17.67 6.47 -1.46
C ILE A 261 18.64 5.70 -0.56
N VAL A 262 19.93 5.65 -0.92
CA VAL A 262 20.96 5.00 -0.09
C VAL A 262 21.05 5.63 1.30
N LEU A 263 21.10 6.97 1.38
CA LEU A 263 21.11 7.68 2.67
C LEU A 263 19.81 7.43 3.48
N ALA A 264 18.68 7.27 2.80
CA ALA A 264 17.40 6.95 3.44
C ALA A 264 17.41 5.54 4.04
N PHE A 265 17.98 4.54 3.36
CA PHE A 265 18.19 3.19 3.91
C PHE A 265 19.04 3.26 5.19
N ASP A 266 20.21 3.90 5.13
CA ASP A 266 21.12 4.02 6.29
C ASP A 266 20.49 4.80 7.46
N CYS A 267 19.65 5.79 7.16
CA CYS A 267 18.95 6.56 8.18
C CYS A 267 17.86 5.71 8.84
N LEU A 268 17.07 4.99 8.05
CA LEU A 268 15.96 4.19 8.54
C LEU A 268 16.45 2.99 9.35
N ASP A 269 17.48 2.29 8.90
CA ASP A 269 18.08 1.18 9.65
C ASP A 269 18.54 1.61 11.05
N ARG A 270 19.29 2.71 11.16
CA ARG A 270 19.71 3.29 12.45
C ARG A 270 18.53 3.71 13.32
N LYS A 271 17.48 4.29 12.72
CA LYS A 271 16.27 4.68 13.44
C LYS A 271 15.53 3.47 14.01
N LEU A 272 15.36 2.40 13.23
CA LEU A 272 14.72 1.18 13.68
C LEU A 272 15.48 0.54 14.85
N GLN A 273 16.80 0.44 14.75
CA GLN A 273 17.66 -0.07 15.83
C GLN A 273 17.53 0.78 17.11
N ALA A 274 17.56 2.11 16.98
CA ALA A 274 17.41 3.01 18.11
C ALA A 274 16.02 2.88 18.77
N LEU A 275 14.95 2.82 17.98
CA LEU A 275 13.58 2.65 18.50
C LEU A 275 13.40 1.30 19.20
N HIS A 276 14.00 0.23 18.66
CA HIS A 276 14.00 -1.08 19.28
C HIS A 276 14.76 -1.06 20.62
N HIS A 277 15.96 -0.48 20.66
CA HIS A 277 16.75 -0.37 21.89
C HIS A 277 16.06 0.48 22.97
N MET A 278 15.30 1.49 22.57
CA MET A 278 14.52 2.34 23.48
C MET A 278 13.16 1.72 23.88
N ASN A 279 12.84 0.48 23.48
CA ASN A 279 11.55 -0.18 23.72
C ASN A 279 10.34 0.65 23.24
N VAL A 280 10.50 1.41 22.16
CA VAL A 280 9.40 2.18 21.53
C VAL A 280 8.57 1.28 20.61
N LEU A 281 9.21 0.26 20.03
CA LEU A 281 8.58 -0.81 19.26
C LEU A 281 8.06 -1.90 20.21
N SER A 282 7.24 -2.83 19.70
CA SER A 282 6.70 -3.93 20.50
C SER A 282 7.80 -4.68 21.29
N GLU A 283 7.52 -4.95 22.58
CA GLU A 283 8.47 -5.58 23.50
C GLU A 283 8.91 -6.98 23.03
N ASP A 284 8.04 -7.68 22.30
CA ASP A 284 8.32 -8.98 21.70
C ASP A 284 9.18 -8.93 20.44
N GLY A 285 9.60 -7.73 20.00
CA GLY A 285 10.44 -7.52 18.82
C GLY A 285 9.71 -7.62 17.49
N PHE A 286 8.42 -7.94 17.46
CA PHE A 286 7.66 -8.12 16.22
C PHE A 286 7.68 -6.91 15.29
N ASP A 287 7.40 -5.72 15.80
CA ASP A 287 7.41 -4.51 14.97
C ASP A 287 8.80 -4.28 14.37
N TYR A 288 9.86 -4.52 15.14
CA TYR A 288 11.24 -4.39 14.66
C TYR A 288 11.55 -5.39 13.54
N VAL A 289 11.27 -6.67 13.75
CA VAL A 289 11.47 -7.73 12.76
C VAL A 289 10.65 -7.47 11.50
N HIS A 290 9.39 -7.05 11.65
CA HIS A 290 8.50 -6.70 10.54
C HIS A 290 9.01 -5.52 9.70
N LEU A 291 9.48 -4.45 10.36
CA LEU A 291 10.01 -3.28 9.66
C LEU A 291 11.36 -3.58 8.97
N CYS A 292 12.26 -4.32 9.64
CA CYS A 292 13.54 -4.75 9.07
C CYS A 292 13.35 -5.68 7.86
N LEU A 293 12.36 -6.58 7.91
CA LEU A 293 11.96 -7.44 6.80
C LEU A 293 11.67 -6.61 5.54
N HIS A 294 10.77 -5.62 5.64
CA HIS A 294 10.38 -4.83 4.47
C HIS A 294 11.49 -3.87 4.01
N LEU A 295 12.30 -3.34 4.93
CA LEU A 295 13.48 -2.56 4.59
C LEU A 295 14.48 -3.39 3.77
N ARG A 296 14.70 -4.65 4.16
CA ARG A 296 15.56 -5.60 3.44
C ARG A 296 15.01 -5.90 2.04
N VAL A 297 13.72 -6.17 1.92
CA VAL A 297 13.07 -6.40 0.61
C VAL A 297 13.22 -5.17 -0.28
N ALA A 298 12.95 -3.96 0.24
CA ALA A 298 13.11 -2.72 -0.51
C ALA A 298 14.55 -2.52 -0.99
N ASN A 299 15.56 -2.85 -0.18
CA ASN A 299 16.96 -2.75 -0.57
C ASN A 299 17.30 -3.72 -1.71
N VAL A 300 16.87 -4.98 -1.63
CA VAL A 300 17.07 -5.94 -2.74
C VAL A 300 16.37 -5.43 -4.00
N MET A 301 15.12 -4.98 -3.88
CA MET A 301 14.35 -4.44 -5.02
C MET A 301 15.05 -3.23 -5.65
N PHE A 302 15.65 -2.34 -4.87
CA PHE A 302 16.35 -1.17 -5.38
C PHE A 302 17.52 -1.51 -6.31
N TRP A 303 18.31 -2.53 -5.96
CA TRP A 303 19.47 -2.93 -6.74
C TRP A 303 19.15 -3.86 -7.91
N THR A 304 18.00 -4.53 -7.89
CA THR A 304 17.67 -5.61 -8.84
C THR A 304 16.51 -5.29 -9.77
N THR A 305 15.54 -4.47 -9.34
CA THR A 305 14.36 -4.15 -10.14
C THR A 305 14.76 -3.26 -11.31
N GLY A 306 14.26 -3.58 -12.50
CA GLY A 306 14.58 -2.85 -13.74
C GLY A 306 15.87 -3.30 -14.42
N GLN A 307 16.67 -4.19 -13.81
CA GLN A 307 17.83 -4.77 -14.48
C GLN A 307 17.40 -5.58 -15.71
N PRO A 308 18.21 -5.58 -16.79
CA PRO A 308 17.85 -6.27 -18.03
C PRO A 308 17.79 -7.78 -17.82
N ASP A 309 18.63 -8.34 -16.96
CA ASP A 309 18.66 -9.76 -16.62
C ASP A 309 18.13 -10.05 -15.21
N GLU A 310 17.77 -11.31 -14.99
CA GLU A 310 17.37 -11.88 -13.70
C GLU A 310 18.56 -12.45 -12.90
N ALA A 311 19.80 -12.16 -13.31
CA ALA A 311 21.01 -12.64 -12.64
C ALA A 311 21.47 -11.74 -11.50
N GLY A 312 21.03 -10.48 -11.48
CA GLY A 312 21.27 -9.57 -10.35
C GLY A 312 20.80 -10.12 -9.00
N PHE A 313 19.77 -10.97 -8.95
CA PHE A 313 19.27 -11.57 -7.72
C PHE A 313 20.24 -12.56 -7.05
N ASP A 314 21.21 -13.11 -7.79
CA ASP A 314 22.17 -14.12 -7.29
C ASP A 314 23.05 -13.58 -6.15
N ALA A 315 23.28 -12.27 -6.14
CA ALA A 315 24.11 -11.60 -5.15
C ALA A 315 23.42 -11.44 -3.78
N PHE A 316 22.10 -11.68 -3.69
CA PHE A 316 21.28 -11.36 -2.51
C PHE A 316 20.79 -12.60 -1.76
N HIS A 317 21.50 -13.73 -1.86
CA HIS A 317 21.11 -14.97 -1.19
C HIS A 317 20.94 -14.81 0.33
N VAL A 318 21.88 -14.10 0.98
CA VAL A 318 21.84 -13.83 2.43
C VAL A 318 20.61 -13.00 2.79
N ASP A 319 20.26 -12.02 1.95
CA ASP A 319 19.07 -11.19 2.14
C ASP A 319 17.79 -12.02 2.00
N PHE A 320 17.72 -12.95 1.05
CA PHE A 320 16.58 -13.86 0.91
C PHE A 320 16.42 -14.79 2.10
N GLU A 321 17.51 -15.35 2.64
CA GLU A 321 17.47 -16.18 3.85
C GLU A 321 16.99 -15.38 5.07
N PHE A 322 17.47 -14.15 5.24
CA PHE A 322 16.98 -13.23 6.26
C PHE A 322 15.48 -12.97 6.12
N ILE A 323 15.00 -12.66 4.91
CA ILE A 323 13.59 -12.39 4.62
C ILE A 323 12.71 -13.58 5.02
N VAL A 324 13.06 -14.80 4.60
CA VAL A 324 12.32 -16.03 4.94
C VAL A 324 12.31 -16.25 6.45
N SER A 325 13.45 -16.03 7.12
CA SER A 325 13.55 -16.18 8.56
C SER A 325 12.63 -15.22 9.31
N CYS A 326 12.62 -13.94 8.94
CA CYS A 326 11.72 -12.96 9.55
C CYS A 326 10.26 -13.30 9.29
N CYS A 327 9.90 -13.72 8.07
CA CYS A 327 8.52 -14.13 7.77
C CYS A 327 8.07 -15.32 8.63
N ARG A 328 8.93 -16.34 8.79
CA ARG A 328 8.65 -17.50 9.66
C ARG A 328 8.40 -17.07 11.11
N GLU A 329 9.27 -16.21 11.64
CA GLU A 329 9.14 -15.67 13.00
C GLU A 329 7.82 -14.90 13.18
N ILE A 330 7.48 -14.03 12.24
CA ILE A 330 6.23 -13.24 12.24
C ILE A 330 5.00 -14.17 12.21
N ILE A 331 4.99 -15.18 11.34
CA ILE A 331 3.89 -16.15 11.23
C ILE A 331 3.73 -16.93 12.54
N HIS A 332 4.84 -17.39 13.14
CA HIS A 332 4.81 -18.11 14.42
C HIS A 332 4.35 -17.21 15.59
N LEU A 333 4.81 -15.96 15.65
CA LEU A 333 4.38 -14.99 16.67
C LEU A 333 2.88 -14.69 16.56
N ASP A 334 2.37 -14.57 15.34
CA ASP A 334 0.94 -14.42 15.10
C ASP A 334 0.17 -15.68 15.54
N ALA A 335 0.66 -16.88 15.23
CA ALA A 335 0.00 -18.14 15.59
C ALA A 335 -0.04 -18.38 17.11
N ALA A 336 1.02 -18.05 17.84
CA ALA A 336 1.15 -18.33 19.27
C ALA A 336 0.30 -17.41 20.18
N GLY A 337 -0.25 -16.31 19.66
CA GLY A 337 -0.82 -15.25 20.49
C GLY A 337 -2.35 -15.07 20.43
N PRO A 338 -3.15 -15.74 21.28
CA PRO A 338 -4.51 -15.26 21.60
C PRO A 338 -4.48 -13.96 22.43
N ARG A 339 -3.34 -13.62 23.05
CA ARG A 339 -3.13 -12.38 23.83
C ARG A 339 -2.92 -11.14 22.96
N ARG A 340 -2.57 -11.29 21.69
CA ARG A 340 -2.66 -10.19 20.74
C ARG A 340 -4.14 -9.97 20.44
N LYS A 341 -4.79 -9.12 21.24
CA LYS A 341 -5.99 -8.37 20.85
C LYS A 341 -5.64 -7.40 19.71
N GLN A 342 -4.86 -7.84 18.73
CA GLN A 342 -4.66 -7.11 17.49
C GLN A 342 -6.03 -7.12 16.84
N SER A 343 -6.69 -5.98 16.90
CA SER A 343 -7.82 -5.70 16.02
C SER A 343 -7.37 -6.07 14.62
N VAL A 344 -8.26 -6.69 13.85
CA VAL A 344 -8.07 -6.88 12.40
C VAL A 344 -7.76 -5.56 11.68
N LEU A 345 -8.00 -4.41 12.32
CA LEU A 345 -7.63 -3.06 11.90
C LEU A 345 -6.20 -2.65 12.29
N SER A 346 -5.24 -3.58 12.31
CA SER A 346 -3.83 -3.28 12.56
C SER A 346 -3.09 -2.92 11.26
N PRO A 347 -2.49 -1.71 11.17
CA PRO A 347 -1.71 -1.33 10.00
C PRO A 347 -0.46 -2.22 9.85
N SER A 348 -0.24 -2.75 8.65
CA SER A 348 0.90 -3.62 8.35
C SER A 348 1.30 -3.52 6.88
N LEU A 349 2.51 -3.98 6.54
CA LEU A 349 2.94 -4.20 5.15
C LEU A 349 2.86 -5.69 4.75
N GLY A 350 2.38 -6.55 5.67
CA GLY A 350 2.10 -7.96 5.41
C GLY A 350 3.32 -8.87 5.34
N VAL A 351 3.11 -10.13 4.96
CA VAL A 351 4.16 -11.13 4.71
C VAL A 351 4.00 -11.81 3.36
N LEU A 352 2.85 -11.68 2.68
CA LEU A 352 2.65 -12.34 1.39
C LEU A 352 3.58 -11.76 0.31
N SER A 353 3.73 -10.44 0.26
CA SER A 353 4.58 -9.80 -0.76
C SER A 353 6.07 -10.17 -0.61
N PRO A 354 6.67 -10.12 0.60
CA PRO A 354 8.03 -10.64 0.82
C PRO A 354 8.21 -12.12 0.47
N LEU A 355 7.29 -13.00 0.89
CA LEU A 355 7.40 -14.43 0.61
C LEU A 355 7.25 -14.73 -0.88
N PHE A 356 6.31 -14.07 -1.56
CA PHE A 356 6.14 -14.14 -3.00
C PHE A 356 7.39 -13.65 -3.73
N PHE A 357 8.00 -12.56 -3.25
CA PHE A 357 9.25 -12.05 -3.77
C PHE A 357 10.38 -13.08 -3.65
N VAL A 358 10.53 -13.76 -2.51
CA VAL A 358 11.54 -14.83 -2.38
C VAL A 358 11.24 -16.01 -3.29
N ALA A 359 10.00 -16.53 -3.28
CA ALA A 359 9.63 -17.71 -4.07
C ALA A 359 9.85 -17.50 -5.58
N THR A 360 9.60 -16.28 -6.07
CA THR A 360 9.69 -15.96 -7.50
C THR A 360 11.05 -15.42 -7.94
N ARG A 361 11.88 -14.85 -7.04
CA ARG A 361 13.14 -14.20 -7.44
C ARG A 361 14.40 -14.89 -6.92
N CYS A 362 14.33 -15.63 -5.80
CA CYS A 362 15.49 -16.34 -5.27
C CYS A 362 15.96 -17.44 -6.24
N ARG A 363 17.27 -17.70 -6.29
CA ARG A 363 17.87 -18.79 -7.07
C ARG A 363 17.87 -20.13 -6.34
N GLU A 364 17.91 -20.10 -5.01
CA GLU A 364 18.08 -21.28 -4.18
C GLU A 364 16.75 -22.03 -4.04
N SER A 365 16.67 -23.22 -4.61
CA SER A 365 15.44 -24.03 -4.62
C SER A 365 14.91 -24.26 -3.20
N ARG A 366 15.80 -24.56 -2.23
CA ARG A 366 15.41 -24.74 -0.82
C ARG A 366 14.62 -23.55 -0.28
N LEU A 367 15.14 -22.33 -0.45
CA LEU A 367 14.50 -21.11 0.06
C LEU A 367 13.20 -20.80 -0.69
N ARG A 368 13.11 -21.14 -1.98
CA ARG A 368 11.88 -20.94 -2.77
C ARG A 368 10.75 -21.84 -2.29
N HIS A 369 11.02 -23.12 -2.09
CA HIS A 369 10.04 -24.09 -1.57
C HIS A 369 9.66 -23.78 -0.13
N GLU A 370 10.60 -23.30 0.67
CA GLU A 370 10.30 -22.82 2.02
C GLU A 370 9.38 -21.58 1.99
N ALA A 371 9.64 -20.61 1.12
CA ALA A 371 8.77 -19.47 0.95
C ALA A 371 7.37 -19.86 0.44
N LEU A 372 7.26 -20.86 -0.44
CA LEU A 372 5.98 -21.44 -0.85
C LEU A 372 5.21 -22.05 0.33
N SER A 373 5.89 -22.83 1.18
CA SER A 373 5.27 -23.41 2.38
C SER A 373 4.73 -22.30 3.29
N LEU A 374 5.54 -21.28 3.56
CA LEU A 374 5.15 -20.15 4.42
C LEU A 374 4.02 -19.30 3.82
N LEU A 375 3.95 -19.13 2.49
CA LEU A 375 2.83 -18.43 1.85
C LEU A 375 1.49 -19.08 2.21
N HIS A 376 1.45 -20.41 2.13
CA HIS A 376 0.27 -21.20 2.44
C HIS A 376 -0.01 -21.23 3.95
N GLU A 377 1.02 -21.41 4.78
CA GLU A 377 0.92 -21.44 6.24
C GLU A 377 0.43 -20.11 6.83
N ALA A 378 0.83 -18.97 6.25
CA ALA A 378 0.44 -17.65 6.73
C ALA A 378 -1.09 -17.50 6.85
N GLY A 379 -1.86 -18.12 5.96
CA GLY A 379 -3.32 -18.19 6.04
C GLY A 379 -4.00 -16.82 6.19
N VAL A 380 -3.66 -15.84 5.34
CA VAL A 380 -4.18 -14.46 5.46
C VAL A 380 -4.67 -13.85 4.15
N SER A 381 -5.48 -12.79 4.28
CA SER A 381 -5.84 -11.86 3.22
C SER A 381 -5.12 -10.52 3.44
N GLU A 382 -4.36 -10.06 2.44
CA GLU A 382 -3.67 -8.77 2.46
C GLU A 382 -4.15 -7.91 1.30
N ARG A 383 -5.19 -7.09 1.53
CA ARG A 383 -5.83 -6.26 0.50
C ARG A 383 -6.33 -7.09 -0.71
N GLY A 384 -5.62 -7.02 -1.83
CA GLY A 384 -6.07 -7.50 -3.14
C GLY A 384 -5.82 -8.98 -3.43
N TRP A 385 -5.16 -9.71 -2.51
CA TRP A 385 -4.90 -11.14 -2.68
C TRP A 385 -4.79 -11.88 -1.34
N THR A 386 -4.82 -13.21 -1.43
CA THR A 386 -4.78 -14.14 -0.30
C THR A 386 -3.55 -15.03 -0.36
N SER A 387 -3.24 -15.71 0.75
CA SER A 387 -2.22 -16.77 0.83
C SER A 387 -2.29 -17.78 -0.32
N CYS A 388 -3.48 -18.33 -0.61
CA CYS A 388 -3.64 -19.35 -1.65
C CYS A 388 -3.45 -18.78 -3.06
N MET A 389 -3.88 -17.53 -3.33
CA MET A 389 -3.68 -16.87 -4.61
C MET A 389 -2.19 -16.60 -4.88
N ALA A 390 -1.50 -16.03 -3.90
CA ALA A 390 -0.06 -15.78 -3.98
C ALA A 390 0.72 -17.09 -4.16
N PHE A 391 0.36 -18.12 -3.39
CA PHE A 391 0.94 -19.47 -3.51
C PHE A 391 0.74 -20.07 -4.89
N ALA A 392 -0.47 -20.00 -5.48
CA ALA A 392 -0.75 -20.58 -6.79
C ALA A 392 0.14 -19.99 -7.89
N ILE A 393 0.28 -18.66 -7.91
CA ILE A 393 1.14 -17.95 -8.87
C ILE A 393 2.62 -18.24 -8.61
N ALA A 394 3.06 -18.20 -7.35
CA ALA A 394 4.46 -18.47 -7.01
C ALA A 394 4.85 -19.92 -7.34
N ARG A 395 3.98 -20.89 -7.05
CA ARG A 395 4.18 -22.32 -7.38
C ARG A 395 4.32 -22.51 -8.88
N PHE A 396 3.54 -21.80 -9.69
CA PHE A 396 3.69 -21.80 -11.14
C PHE A 396 5.09 -21.35 -11.56
N VAL A 397 5.58 -20.22 -11.04
CA VAL A 397 6.92 -19.71 -11.37
C VAL A 397 8.01 -20.71 -10.98
N VAL A 398 7.96 -21.23 -9.75
CA VAL A 398 8.94 -22.22 -9.26
C VAL A 398 8.92 -23.46 -10.14
N HIS A 399 7.74 -24.00 -10.42
CA HIS A 399 7.59 -25.19 -11.25
C HIS A 399 8.12 -24.98 -12.67
N GLU A 400 7.78 -23.86 -13.33
CA GLU A 400 8.25 -23.57 -14.70
C GLU A 400 9.77 -23.40 -14.77
N GLU A 401 10.39 -22.73 -13.80
CA GLU A 401 11.85 -22.55 -13.78
C GLU A 401 12.60 -23.83 -13.41
N GLU A 402 12.01 -24.69 -12.57
CA GLU A 402 12.64 -25.93 -12.11
C GLU A 402 12.32 -27.15 -12.98
N ARG A 403 11.47 -27.00 -14.01
CA ARG A 403 11.22 -28.02 -15.03
C ARG A 403 12.54 -28.44 -15.70
N GLY A 404 12.85 -29.73 -15.64
CA GLY A 404 14.07 -30.32 -16.20
C GLY A 404 15.23 -30.49 -15.21
N LEU A 405 15.22 -29.81 -14.05
CA LEU A 405 16.19 -30.11 -12.97
C LEU A 405 16.00 -31.52 -12.42
N HIS A 406 14.75 -32.01 -12.35
CA HIS A 406 14.46 -33.37 -11.90
C HIS A 406 14.91 -34.45 -12.90
N ASP A 407 14.97 -34.14 -14.20
CA ASP A 407 15.44 -35.08 -15.22
C ASP A 407 16.98 -35.19 -15.26
N LEU A 408 17.70 -34.18 -14.76
CA LEU A 408 19.17 -34.11 -14.72
C LEU A 408 19.79 -34.73 -13.47
N LEU A 409 18.99 -35.04 -12.43
CA LEU A 409 19.50 -35.64 -11.18
C LEU A 409 19.98 -37.09 -11.34
N VAL A 410 19.95 -37.66 -12.54
CA VAL A 410 20.65 -38.92 -12.86
C VAL A 410 22.03 -38.61 -13.48
N GLY A 411 22.94 -38.13 -12.63
CA GLY A 411 24.38 -38.10 -12.93
C GLY A 411 24.99 -36.69 -13.02
N GLU A 412 26.00 -36.47 -12.17
CA GLU A 412 26.95 -35.35 -12.14
C GLU A 412 26.51 -34.03 -11.46
N ASN A 413 27.10 -33.79 -10.27
CA ASN A 413 27.30 -32.52 -9.56
C ASN A 413 26.22 -31.42 -9.67
N ALA A 414 25.33 -31.43 -8.67
CA ALA A 414 24.27 -30.46 -8.37
C ALA A 414 24.75 -29.01 -8.10
N ALA A 415 25.22 -28.31 -9.14
CA ALA A 415 25.30 -26.85 -9.17
C ALA A 415 24.35 -26.24 -10.21
N ASP A 416 23.32 -26.99 -10.63
CA ASP A 416 22.32 -26.58 -11.62
C ASP A 416 21.43 -25.47 -11.04
N ARG A 417 21.82 -24.24 -11.30
CA ARG A 417 20.90 -23.10 -11.19
C ARG A 417 19.91 -23.19 -12.35
N PRO A 418 18.61 -22.91 -12.16
CA PRO A 418 17.67 -22.86 -13.26
C PRO A 418 18.18 -21.89 -14.33
N HIS A 419 18.53 -22.42 -15.51
CA HIS A 419 19.01 -21.64 -16.66
C HIS A 419 17.91 -20.76 -17.27
N ARG A 420 16.66 -21.07 -16.94
CA ARG A 420 15.44 -20.36 -17.35
C ARG A 420 14.91 -19.53 -16.20
N ARG A 421 14.63 -18.26 -16.48
CA ARG A 421 14.11 -17.30 -15.50
C ARG A 421 12.87 -16.61 -16.01
N LEU A 422 11.86 -16.53 -15.16
CA LEU A 422 10.57 -15.95 -15.45
C LEU A 422 10.47 -14.56 -14.81
N ARG A 423 10.13 -13.56 -15.62
CA ARG A 423 9.69 -12.25 -15.14
C ARG A 423 8.21 -12.11 -15.39
N LEU A 424 7.43 -12.13 -14.32
CA LEU A 424 5.99 -11.88 -14.37
C LEU A 424 5.72 -10.48 -14.92
N HIS A 425 4.79 -10.37 -15.87
CA HIS A 425 4.45 -9.11 -16.51
C HIS A 425 3.06 -8.62 -16.12
N ASP A 426 2.04 -9.47 -16.28
CA ASP A 426 0.63 -9.13 -16.10
C ASP A 426 -0.19 -10.38 -15.71
N ILE A 427 -1.34 -10.18 -15.08
CA ILE A 427 -2.26 -11.25 -14.68
C ILE A 427 -3.71 -10.82 -14.93
N GLN A 428 -4.47 -11.71 -15.57
CA GLN A 428 -5.90 -11.54 -15.79
C GLN A 428 -6.65 -12.71 -15.19
N VAL A 429 -7.53 -12.45 -14.23
CA VAL A 429 -8.31 -13.49 -13.54
C VAL A 429 -9.68 -13.63 -14.19
N ASP A 430 -10.02 -14.84 -14.60
CA ASP A 430 -11.35 -15.23 -15.06
C ASP A 430 -12.09 -15.95 -13.93
N THR A 431 -12.95 -15.22 -13.21
CA THR A 431 -13.64 -15.71 -12.01
C THR A 431 -14.61 -16.85 -12.29
N PRO A 432 -15.47 -16.80 -13.33
CA PRO A 432 -16.33 -17.94 -13.71
C PRO A 432 -15.58 -19.25 -13.90
N SER A 433 -14.42 -19.24 -14.58
CA SER A 433 -13.60 -20.44 -14.78
C SER A 433 -12.65 -20.75 -13.63
N ARG A 434 -12.49 -19.83 -12.67
CA ARG A 434 -11.49 -19.88 -11.60
C ARG A 434 -10.07 -20.10 -12.14
N THR A 435 -9.74 -19.38 -13.22
CA THR A 435 -8.41 -19.43 -13.82
C THR A 435 -7.75 -18.06 -13.83
N ALA A 436 -6.42 -18.05 -13.82
CA ALA A 436 -5.63 -16.85 -14.04
C ALA A 436 -4.77 -17.03 -15.29
N HIS A 437 -4.87 -16.07 -16.20
CA HIS A 437 -4.04 -15.94 -17.39
C HIS A 437 -2.85 -15.04 -17.05
N ILE A 438 -1.66 -15.62 -17.03
CA ILE A 438 -0.42 -14.92 -16.66
C ILE A 438 0.37 -14.65 -17.93
N THR A 439 0.73 -13.38 -18.14
CA THR A 439 1.72 -12.97 -19.14
C THR A 439 3.07 -12.79 -18.46
N TYR A 440 4.13 -13.36 -19.02
CA TYR A 440 5.47 -13.32 -18.44
C TYR A 440 6.55 -13.37 -19.52
N PHE A 441 7.77 -13.02 -19.17
CA PHE A 441 8.94 -13.13 -20.03
C PHE A 441 9.86 -14.24 -19.54
N VAL A 442 10.35 -15.06 -20.46
CA VAL A 442 11.36 -16.09 -20.19
C VAL A 442 12.72 -15.57 -20.64
N PHE A 443 13.69 -15.63 -19.74
CA PHE A 443 15.09 -15.32 -19.97
C PHE A 443 15.90 -16.61 -19.88
N GLU A 444 16.56 -16.97 -20.97
CA GLU A 444 17.48 -18.11 -20.99
C GLU A 444 18.92 -17.58 -20.90
N GLN A 445 19.70 -18.08 -19.94
CA GLN A 445 21.15 -17.85 -19.95
C GLN A 445 21.74 -18.61 -21.14
N SER A 446 22.36 -17.89 -22.09
CA SER A 446 23.08 -18.52 -23.19
C SER A 446 24.22 -19.37 -22.63
N HIS A 447 24.11 -20.70 -22.71
CA HIS A 447 25.28 -21.57 -22.69
C HIS A 447 26.26 -21.06 -23.77
N GLN A 448 27.55 -21.00 -23.44
CA GLN A 448 28.64 -20.63 -24.36
C GLN A 448 28.89 -19.13 -24.54
N ARG A 449 29.63 -18.52 -23.60
CA ARG A 449 30.71 -17.61 -24.00
C ARG A 449 32.02 -18.35 -23.84
N ARG A 450 32.51 -18.95 -24.93
CA ARG A 450 33.96 -19.19 -25.08
C ARG A 450 34.67 -17.87 -24.77
N ALA A 451 35.77 -17.93 -24.02
CA ALA A 451 36.58 -16.76 -23.71
C ALA A 451 36.81 -15.95 -25.01
N PRO A 452 36.57 -14.62 -25.00
CA PRO A 452 36.68 -13.83 -26.22
C PRO A 452 38.10 -13.92 -26.75
N HIS A 453 38.24 -14.33 -28.01
CA HIS A 453 39.51 -14.25 -28.70
C HIS A 453 39.93 -12.76 -28.73
N PRO A 454 41.19 -12.41 -28.42
CA PRO A 454 41.61 -11.03 -28.15
C PRO A 454 41.50 -10.02 -29.32
N LEU A 455 40.84 -10.38 -30.42
CA LEU A 455 40.63 -9.53 -31.60
C LEU A 455 39.16 -9.18 -31.88
N GLU A 456 38.22 -9.57 -31.02
CA GLU A 456 36.82 -9.13 -31.18
C GLU A 456 36.60 -7.75 -30.54
N THR A 457 36.50 -6.73 -31.39
CA THR A 457 36.00 -5.38 -31.07
C THR A 457 34.68 -5.44 -30.29
N PRO A 458 34.43 -4.48 -29.36
CA PRO A 458 33.31 -4.56 -28.41
C PRO A 458 31.98 -4.59 -29.16
N ALA A 459 31.43 -5.79 -29.31
CA ALA A 459 30.11 -6.00 -29.84
C ALA A 459 29.11 -5.32 -28.89
N ARG A 460 28.31 -4.42 -29.48
CA ARG A 460 27.04 -3.84 -28.99
C ARG A 460 26.44 -4.67 -27.85
N LYS A 461 26.09 -4.00 -26.72
CA LYS A 461 25.45 -4.60 -25.52
C LYS A 461 24.54 -5.78 -25.93
N PRO A 462 24.75 -6.99 -25.39
CA PRO A 462 24.06 -8.19 -25.86
C PRO A 462 22.54 -7.96 -25.74
N ARG A 463 21.82 -8.14 -26.85
CA ARG A 463 20.36 -8.22 -26.83
C ARG A 463 20.01 -9.46 -26.03
N LEU A 464 19.52 -9.28 -24.80
CA LEU A 464 19.01 -10.39 -24.02
C LEU A 464 17.76 -10.91 -24.74
N ASN A 465 17.80 -12.16 -25.21
CA ASN A 465 16.66 -12.80 -25.85
C ASN A 465 15.62 -13.11 -24.76
N SER A 466 14.65 -12.22 -24.56
CA SER A 466 13.46 -12.54 -23.77
C SER A 466 12.33 -12.96 -24.70
N ILE A 467 11.63 -14.02 -24.34
CA ILE A 467 10.44 -14.49 -25.06
C ILE A 467 9.22 -14.18 -24.20
N GLN A 468 8.23 -13.50 -24.77
CA GLN A 468 6.95 -13.29 -24.11
C GLN A 468 6.11 -14.56 -24.21
N CYS A 469 5.67 -15.07 -23.06
CA CYS A 469 4.86 -16.27 -22.93
C CYS A 469 3.54 -15.94 -22.22
N LYS A 470 2.57 -16.83 -22.40
CA LYS A 470 1.29 -16.81 -21.69
C LYS A 470 1.00 -18.21 -21.15
N ALA A 471 0.52 -18.28 -19.92
CA ALA A 471 0.07 -19.51 -19.29
C ALA A 471 -1.29 -19.28 -18.63
N SER A 472 -2.06 -20.34 -18.48
CA SER A 472 -3.30 -20.33 -17.70
C SER A 472 -3.15 -21.31 -16.55
N ILE A 473 -3.42 -20.86 -15.33
CA ILE A 473 -3.32 -21.70 -14.13
C ILE A 473 -4.65 -21.71 -13.38
N PRO A 474 -4.96 -22.79 -12.63
CA PRO A 474 -6.02 -22.75 -11.63
C PRO A 474 -5.74 -21.62 -10.63
N TYR A 475 -6.76 -20.80 -10.37
CA TYR A 475 -6.65 -19.65 -9.48
C TYR A 475 -7.71 -19.72 -8.37
N PRO A 476 -7.29 -19.91 -7.11
CA PRO A 476 -8.23 -20.04 -5.99
C PRO A 476 -8.76 -18.66 -5.59
N SER A 477 -9.66 -18.11 -6.40
CA SER A 477 -10.39 -16.88 -6.05
C SER A 477 -11.15 -17.04 -4.74
N HIS A 478 -11.24 -15.96 -3.98
CA HIS A 478 -11.87 -15.95 -2.65
C HIS A 478 -12.86 -14.78 -2.58
N PRO A 479 -14.04 -14.94 -1.93
CA PRO A 479 -15.01 -13.87 -1.79
C PRO A 479 -14.47 -12.61 -1.11
N SER A 480 -13.35 -12.68 -0.36
CA SER A 480 -12.69 -11.49 0.22
C SER A 480 -12.04 -10.57 -0.82
N VAL A 481 -11.79 -11.04 -2.05
CA VAL A 481 -11.20 -10.23 -3.14
C VAL A 481 -12.18 -9.94 -4.31
N GLU A 482 -13.42 -10.42 -4.23
CA GLU A 482 -14.44 -10.26 -5.29
C GLU A 482 -15.41 -9.07 -5.09
N ILE A 483 -15.77 -8.33 -6.13
CA ILE A 483 -16.90 -7.40 -6.14
C ILE A 483 -18.00 -8.00 -7.01
N ASP A 484 -19.22 -8.12 -6.48
CA ASP A 484 -20.37 -8.67 -7.21
C ASP A 484 -20.08 -10.05 -7.86
N GLY A 485 -19.30 -10.89 -7.17
CA GLY A 485 -18.89 -12.22 -7.65
C GLY A 485 -17.77 -12.24 -8.70
N VAL A 486 -17.16 -11.09 -9.00
CA VAL A 486 -16.01 -10.96 -9.91
C VAL A 486 -14.75 -10.62 -9.12
N THR A 487 -13.70 -11.42 -9.28
CA THR A 487 -12.39 -11.18 -8.65
C THR A 487 -11.81 -9.87 -9.15
N CYS A 488 -11.41 -8.99 -8.23
CA CYS A 488 -10.76 -7.74 -8.61
C CYS A 488 -9.44 -8.03 -9.31
N GLN A 489 -9.25 -7.38 -10.47
CA GLN A 489 -8.00 -7.48 -11.21
C GLN A 489 -6.89 -6.75 -10.46
N MET A 490 -5.76 -7.43 -10.29
CA MET A 490 -4.57 -6.84 -9.69
C MET A 490 -3.92 -5.91 -10.72
N PRO A 491 -3.63 -4.64 -10.38
CA PRO A 491 -2.89 -3.78 -11.28
C PRO A 491 -1.53 -4.38 -11.62
N ARG A 492 -1.13 -4.22 -12.87
CA ARG A 492 0.15 -4.68 -13.40
C ARG A 492 1.32 -4.14 -12.58
N LYS A 493 1.29 -2.86 -12.17
CA LYS A 493 2.31 -2.26 -11.28
C LYS A 493 2.40 -2.97 -9.92
N VAL A 494 1.26 -3.32 -9.32
CA VAL A 494 1.22 -4.07 -8.05
C VAL A 494 1.78 -5.48 -8.24
N PHE A 495 1.40 -6.15 -9.33
CA PHE A 495 1.90 -7.50 -9.64
C PHE A 495 3.41 -7.52 -9.88
N GLN A 496 3.94 -6.54 -10.62
CA GLN A 496 5.39 -6.36 -10.84
C GLN A 496 6.15 -6.00 -9.55
N ALA A 497 5.48 -5.27 -8.65
CA ALA A 497 5.94 -5.03 -7.29
C ALA A 497 5.69 -6.22 -6.33
N CYS A 498 5.51 -7.44 -6.83
CA CYS A 498 5.34 -8.65 -6.02
C CYS A 498 4.15 -8.59 -5.04
N GLY A 499 3.09 -7.86 -5.40
CA GLY A 499 1.88 -7.73 -4.58
C GLY A 499 1.90 -6.55 -3.59
N TYR A 500 3.02 -5.83 -3.47
CA TYR A 500 3.06 -4.64 -2.63
C TYR A 500 2.06 -3.59 -3.11
N SER A 501 1.25 -3.09 -2.18
CA SER A 501 0.20 -2.10 -2.44
C SER A 501 0.06 -1.10 -1.28
N SER A 502 1.20 -0.79 -0.63
CA SER A 502 1.30 0.05 0.57
C SER A 502 0.69 -0.58 1.84
N ILE A 503 0.64 0.19 2.93
CA ILE A 503 0.19 -0.23 4.25
C ILE A 503 -1.23 -0.80 4.19
N THR A 504 -1.44 -2.07 4.50
CA THR A 504 -2.74 -2.69 4.71
C THR A 504 -3.34 -2.22 6.03
N LEU A 505 -4.53 -1.60 5.99
CA LEU A 505 -5.26 -1.17 7.20
C LEU A 505 -6.11 -2.28 7.83
N PHE A 506 -6.29 -3.38 7.09
CA PHE A 506 -7.12 -4.50 7.47
C PHE A 506 -6.46 -5.79 7.01
N ARG A 507 -6.29 -6.74 7.93
CA ARG A 507 -5.77 -8.07 7.66
C ARG A 507 -6.68 -9.10 8.33
N GLN A 508 -7.08 -10.09 7.57
CA GLN A 508 -7.99 -11.16 8.00
C GLN A 508 -7.28 -12.50 7.91
N ARG A 509 -7.55 -13.40 8.86
CA ARG A 509 -7.15 -14.81 8.72
C ARG A 509 -8.14 -15.57 7.84
N LEU A 510 -7.60 -16.38 6.96
CA LEU A 510 -8.35 -17.22 6.04
C LEU A 510 -7.90 -18.67 6.18
N GLY A 511 -8.87 -19.57 6.15
CA GLY A 511 -8.59 -20.97 5.87
C GLY A 511 -8.07 -21.16 4.44
N CYS A 512 -7.43 -22.30 4.21
CA CYS A 512 -7.08 -22.73 2.87
C CYS A 512 -8.35 -22.81 2.01
N HIS A 513 -8.28 -22.23 0.82
CA HIS A 513 -9.34 -22.23 -0.20
C HIS A 513 -8.80 -22.67 -1.58
N CYS A 514 -7.69 -23.39 -1.58
CA CYS A 514 -7.25 -24.11 -2.78
C CYS A 514 -8.34 -25.12 -3.20
N PRO A 515 -8.54 -25.34 -4.51
CA PRO A 515 -9.35 -26.47 -4.95
C PRO A 515 -8.74 -27.76 -4.35
N ARG A 516 -9.59 -28.66 -3.84
CA ARG A 516 -9.13 -30.00 -3.46
C ARG A 516 -8.64 -30.67 -4.74
N GLU A 517 -7.41 -31.17 -4.75
CA GLU A 517 -6.97 -32.08 -5.79
C GLU A 517 -7.92 -33.29 -5.73
N GLU A 518 -8.73 -33.51 -6.78
CA GLU A 518 -9.61 -34.68 -6.92
C GLU A 518 -8.81 -35.96 -7.15
#